data_AF-A0A7J2WT29-F1
#
_entry.id   AF-A0A7J2WT29-F1
#
_cell.length_a   1.000
_cell.length_b   1.000
_cell.length_c   1.000
_cell.angle_alpha   90.00
_cell.angle_beta   90.00
_cell.angle_gamma   90.00
#
_symmetry.space_group_name_H-M   'P 1'
#
loop_
_entity.id
_entity.type
_entity.pdbx_description
1 polymer ?
#
loop_
_entity_poly.entity_id
_entity_poly.type
_entity_poly.pdbx_seq_one_letter_code
_entity_poly.pdbx_strand_id
1 'polypeptide(L)'
;MRMILMGLGVVGRSFLRTLIEKSPELRLKYGLNPTLVAVADSSSAVQDERGLDPKEILDLKVRKGSLSGHAREVGMRGVELIRGVDAEVLIDVTPSNFKTGEPSLSYIKAALNTGKHVITASKGPFALEMPALIEMFQESGLHLLFSGTVGGGVPFVRFVRKCLIGERVLAIKGVLNGTTNYILTRMEAGLSFESALREAPGTGLR
;
A
#
# COMPACT_ATOMS: atom_id res chain seq x y z
N MET A 1 -10.70 -9.67 -11.67
CA MET A 1 -10.08 -8.60 -10.85
C MET A 1 -8.65 -8.42 -11.29
N ARG A 2 -8.42 -7.44 -12.16
CA ARG A 2 -7.13 -6.96 -12.62
C ARG A 2 -6.68 -5.83 -11.69
N MET A 3 -5.39 -5.77 -11.40
CA MET A 3 -4.84 -4.80 -10.45
C MET A 3 -3.55 -4.13 -10.92
N ILE A 4 -3.40 -2.88 -10.51
CA ILE A 4 -2.19 -2.07 -10.66
C ILE A 4 -1.52 -1.98 -9.29
N LEU A 5 -0.22 -2.27 -9.20
CA LEU A 5 0.57 -2.11 -7.98
C LEU A 5 1.55 -0.94 -8.10
N MET A 6 1.34 0.11 -7.30
CA MET A 6 2.23 1.26 -7.21
C MET A 6 3.08 1.17 -5.95
N GLY A 7 4.40 1.06 -6.13
CA GLY A 7 5.37 0.96 -5.05
C GLY A 7 5.87 -0.47 -4.82
N LEU A 8 7.19 -0.66 -4.92
CA LEU A 8 7.87 -1.92 -4.66
C LEU A 8 8.93 -1.80 -3.56
N GLY A 9 8.60 -1.05 -2.51
CA GLY A 9 9.37 -1.01 -1.27
C GLY A 9 9.21 -2.28 -0.44
N VAL A 10 9.33 -2.14 0.89
CA VAL A 10 9.12 -3.26 1.82
C VAL A 10 7.70 -3.82 1.71
N VAL A 11 6.68 -2.95 1.75
CA VAL A 11 5.27 -3.35 1.70
C VAL A 11 4.89 -3.98 0.36
N GLY A 12 5.26 -3.35 -0.77
CA GLY A 12 4.96 -3.88 -2.10
C GLY A 12 5.58 -5.26 -2.36
N ARG A 13 6.85 -5.48 -1.96
CA ARG A 13 7.48 -6.80 -2.07
C ARG A 13 6.83 -7.83 -1.15
N SER A 14 6.44 -7.44 0.06
CA SER A 14 5.68 -8.32 0.96
C SER A 14 4.32 -8.69 0.38
N PHE A 15 3.62 -7.73 -0.23
CA PHE A 15 2.35 -7.97 -0.90
C PHE A 15 2.50 -8.98 -2.04
N LEU A 16 3.51 -8.82 -2.92
CA LEU A 16 3.77 -9.80 -3.99
C LEU A 16 4.06 -11.20 -3.43
N ARG A 17 4.86 -11.30 -2.38
CA ARG A 17 5.16 -12.58 -1.71
C ARG A 17 3.88 -13.23 -1.17
N THR A 18 3.06 -12.47 -0.45
CA THR A 18 1.78 -12.96 0.07
C THR A 18 0.83 -13.36 -1.07
N LEU A 19 0.78 -12.59 -2.17
CA LEU A 19 -0.03 -12.92 -3.32
C LEU A 19 0.40 -14.27 -3.92
N ILE A 20 1.70 -14.52 -4.10
CA ILE A 20 2.24 -15.79 -4.59
C ILE A 20 1.85 -16.94 -3.66
N GLU A 21 2.12 -16.78 -2.36
CA GLU A 21 1.87 -17.82 -1.34
C GLU A 21 0.37 -18.14 -1.18
N LYS A 22 -0.48 -17.11 -1.27
CA LYS A 22 -1.92 -17.24 -1.04
C LYS A 22 -2.74 -17.49 -2.31
N SER A 23 -2.16 -17.37 -3.50
CA SER A 23 -2.88 -17.59 -4.77
C SER A 23 -3.65 -18.92 -4.83
N PRO A 24 -3.09 -20.08 -4.41
CA PRO A 24 -3.85 -21.33 -4.41
C PRO A 24 -5.06 -21.28 -3.47
N GLU A 25 -4.90 -20.74 -2.26
CA GLU A 25 -5.98 -20.58 -1.28
C GLU A 25 -7.06 -19.63 -1.79
N LEU A 26 -6.67 -18.49 -2.37
CA LEU A 26 -7.59 -17.49 -2.95
C LEU A 26 -8.47 -18.10 -4.03
N ARG A 27 -7.88 -18.92 -4.91
CA ARG A 27 -8.60 -19.59 -5.98
C ARG A 27 -9.52 -20.68 -5.45
N LEU A 28 -9.01 -21.58 -4.61
CA LEU A 28 -9.76 -22.75 -4.15
C LEU A 28 -10.88 -22.41 -3.17
N LYS A 29 -10.63 -21.48 -2.24
CA LYS A 29 -11.58 -21.18 -1.15
C LYS A 29 -12.54 -20.05 -1.49
N TYR A 30 -12.11 -19.08 -2.29
CA TYR A 30 -12.89 -17.87 -2.55
C TYR A 30 -13.22 -17.66 -4.03
N GLY A 31 -12.78 -18.54 -4.93
CA GLY A 31 -12.96 -18.37 -6.38
C GLY A 31 -12.24 -17.14 -6.94
N LEU A 32 -11.30 -16.56 -6.19
CA LEU A 32 -10.60 -15.34 -6.57
C LEU A 32 -9.33 -15.68 -7.33
N ASN A 33 -9.20 -15.10 -8.52
CA ASN A 33 -7.98 -15.16 -9.32
C ASN A 33 -7.52 -13.72 -9.66
N PRO A 34 -6.85 -13.04 -8.71
CA PRO A 34 -6.40 -11.68 -8.94
C PRO A 34 -5.27 -11.65 -9.97
N THR A 35 -5.35 -10.76 -10.96
CA THR A 35 -4.38 -10.65 -12.05
C THR A 35 -3.62 -9.34 -11.96
N LEU A 36 -2.31 -9.41 -11.79
CA LEU A 36 -1.44 -8.23 -11.75
C LEU A 36 -1.18 -7.77 -13.18
N VAL A 37 -1.71 -6.63 -13.61
CA VAL A 37 -1.59 -6.17 -15.02
C VAL A 37 -0.60 -5.03 -15.19
N ALA A 38 -0.29 -4.31 -14.11
CA ALA A 38 0.77 -3.31 -14.10
C ALA A 38 1.43 -3.20 -12.73
N VAL A 39 2.73 -2.90 -12.74
CA VAL A 39 3.52 -2.65 -11.54
C VAL A 39 4.47 -1.49 -11.80
N ALA A 40 4.59 -0.56 -10.85
CA ALA A 40 5.55 0.52 -10.93
C ALA A 40 6.33 0.71 -9.64
N ASP A 41 7.59 1.12 -9.79
CA ASP A 41 8.40 1.66 -8.72
C ASP A 41 8.83 3.12 -9.01
N SER A 42 9.73 3.66 -8.19
CA SER A 42 10.21 5.04 -8.31
C SER A 42 11.05 5.29 -9.57
N SER A 43 11.47 4.25 -10.30
CA SER A 43 12.35 4.31 -11.48
C SER A 43 11.76 3.73 -12.77
N SER A 44 10.86 2.75 -12.70
CA SER A 44 10.33 2.05 -13.87
C SER A 44 8.92 1.48 -13.65
N ALA A 45 8.27 1.12 -14.76
CA ALA A 45 6.95 0.52 -14.79
C ALA A 45 6.91 -0.63 -15.80
N VAL A 46 6.12 -1.65 -15.49
CA VAL A 46 5.93 -2.85 -16.30
C VAL A 46 4.43 -3.08 -16.45
N GLN A 47 3.98 -3.44 -17.65
CA GLN A 47 2.58 -3.69 -17.95
C GLN A 47 2.41 -4.91 -18.88
N ASP A 48 1.48 -5.80 -18.56
CA ASP A 48 1.00 -6.82 -19.50
C ASP A 48 -0.51 -7.03 -19.27
N GLU A 49 -1.31 -6.79 -20.31
CA GLU A 49 -2.77 -6.95 -20.26
C GLU A 49 -3.22 -8.41 -20.03
N ARG A 50 -2.35 -9.37 -20.35
CA ARG A 50 -2.56 -10.80 -20.09
C ARG A 50 -2.23 -11.18 -18.64
N GLY A 51 -1.60 -10.29 -17.89
CA GLY A 51 -1.11 -10.51 -16.54
C GLY A 51 0.39 -10.73 -16.49
N LEU A 52 0.99 -10.21 -15.43
CA LEU A 52 2.40 -10.32 -15.06
C LEU A 52 2.54 -11.45 -14.03
N ASP A 53 3.62 -12.22 -14.13
CA ASP A 53 3.98 -13.19 -13.08
C ASP A 53 4.50 -12.44 -11.83
N PRO A 54 3.79 -12.47 -10.69
CA PRO A 54 4.23 -11.79 -9.47
C PRO A 54 5.62 -12.25 -9.00
N LYS A 55 5.99 -13.52 -9.27
CA LYS A 55 7.29 -14.07 -8.90
C LYS A 55 8.40 -13.46 -9.74
N GLU A 56 8.22 -13.37 -11.06
CA GLU A 56 9.17 -12.73 -11.96
C GLU A 56 9.44 -11.27 -11.56
N ILE A 57 8.38 -10.52 -11.30
CA ILE A 57 8.47 -9.11 -10.85
C ILE A 57 9.23 -9.00 -9.53
N LEU A 58 8.92 -9.85 -8.55
CA LEU A 58 9.58 -9.86 -7.26
C LEU A 58 11.08 -10.21 -7.39
N ASP A 59 11.39 -11.26 -8.15
CA ASP A 59 12.76 -11.74 -8.36
C ASP A 59 13.61 -10.71 -9.13
N LEU A 60 13.02 -10.01 -10.11
CA LEU A 60 13.69 -8.91 -10.81
C LEU A 60 13.98 -7.76 -9.84
N LYS A 61 12.98 -7.32 -9.07
CA LYS A 61 13.13 -6.21 -8.12
C LYS A 61 14.16 -6.52 -7.03
N VAL A 62 14.22 -7.75 -6.53
CA VAL A 62 15.20 -8.19 -5.52
C VAL A 62 16.61 -8.22 -6.12
N ARG A 63 16.78 -8.72 -7.34
CA ARG A 63 18.10 -8.84 -7.99
C ARG A 63 18.66 -7.49 -8.47
N LYS A 64 17.85 -6.67 -9.13
CA LYS A 64 18.31 -5.43 -9.79
C LYS A 64 18.00 -4.15 -9.01
N GLY A 65 17.13 -4.21 -8.00
CA GLY A 65 16.66 -3.02 -7.29
C GLY A 65 15.67 -2.15 -8.08
N SER A 66 15.34 -2.50 -9.33
CA SER A 66 14.36 -1.83 -10.19
C SER A 66 13.64 -2.83 -11.09
N LEU A 67 12.63 -2.38 -11.83
CA LEU A 67 11.98 -3.17 -12.88
C LEU A 67 12.60 -2.99 -14.27
N SER A 68 13.72 -2.26 -14.37
CA SER A 68 14.27 -1.91 -15.67
C SER A 68 14.94 -3.09 -16.39
N GLY A 69 14.74 -3.12 -17.71
CA GLY A 69 15.10 -4.23 -18.58
C GLY A 69 14.16 -5.42 -18.51
N HIS A 70 12.94 -5.27 -17.96
CA HIS A 70 11.89 -6.29 -18.12
C HIS A 70 11.38 -6.27 -19.56
N ALA A 71 11.03 -7.44 -20.12
CA ALA A 71 10.53 -7.55 -21.51
C ALA A 71 9.17 -6.85 -21.78
N ARG A 72 8.57 -6.30 -20.72
CA ARG A 72 7.28 -5.60 -20.68
C ARG A 72 7.40 -4.24 -20.00
N GLU A 73 8.62 -3.72 -19.88
CA GLU A 73 8.83 -2.35 -19.40
C GLU A 73 8.16 -1.36 -20.35
N VAL A 74 7.48 -0.38 -19.77
CA VAL A 74 6.77 0.67 -20.50
C VAL A 74 7.28 2.05 -20.10
N GLY A 75 7.15 3.02 -21.00
CA GLY A 75 7.51 4.41 -20.74
C GLY A 75 6.51 5.17 -19.85
N MET A 76 5.27 4.69 -19.74
CA MET A 76 4.21 5.33 -18.96
C MET A 76 4.45 5.18 -17.46
N ARG A 77 4.24 6.25 -16.68
CA ARG A 77 4.54 6.25 -15.23
C ARG A 77 3.52 7.03 -14.41
N GLY A 78 3.47 6.72 -13.11
CA GLY A 78 2.64 7.45 -12.15
C GLY A 78 1.17 7.51 -12.57
N VAL A 79 0.63 8.73 -12.66
CA VAL A 79 -0.77 8.98 -13.05
C VAL A 79 -1.09 8.50 -14.46
N GLU A 80 -0.14 8.60 -15.40
CA GLU A 80 -0.34 8.15 -16.79
C GLU A 80 -0.60 6.64 -16.84
N LEU A 81 0.21 5.86 -16.11
CA LEU A 81 0.03 4.41 -16.01
C LEU A 81 -1.34 4.05 -15.42
N ILE A 82 -1.76 4.73 -14.35
CA ILE A 82 -3.06 4.49 -13.69
C ILE A 82 -4.23 4.77 -14.63
N ARG A 83 -4.11 5.81 -15.46
CA ARG A 83 -5.14 6.19 -16.44
C ARG A 83 -5.15 5.25 -17.65
N GLY A 84 -3.98 4.90 -18.16
CA GLY A 84 -3.82 4.13 -19.39
C GLY A 84 -4.02 2.62 -19.25
N VAL A 85 -3.95 2.08 -18.03
CA VAL A 85 -4.11 0.64 -17.81
C VAL A 85 -5.55 0.30 -17.42
N ASP A 86 -6.15 -0.63 -18.17
CA ASP A 86 -7.43 -1.23 -17.84
C ASP A 86 -7.32 -2.20 -16.66
N ALA A 87 -7.85 -1.77 -15.50
CA ALA A 87 -7.83 -2.50 -14.25
C ALA A 87 -8.95 -2.03 -13.32
N GLU A 88 -9.48 -2.94 -12.49
CA GLU A 88 -10.52 -2.65 -11.50
C GLU A 88 -9.98 -2.06 -10.20
N VAL A 89 -8.71 -2.35 -9.85
CA VAL A 89 -8.14 -2.00 -8.54
C VAL A 89 -6.74 -1.37 -8.67
N LEU A 90 -6.56 -0.21 -8.05
CA LEU A 90 -5.26 0.35 -7.73
C LEU A 90 -4.84 -0.08 -6.31
N ILE A 91 -3.65 -0.65 -6.18
CA ILE A 91 -2.96 -0.91 -4.93
C ILE A 91 -1.80 0.07 -4.80
N ASP A 92 -1.91 1.03 -3.88
CA ASP A 92 -0.90 2.05 -3.63
C ASP A 92 -0.18 1.83 -2.29
N VAL A 93 1.09 1.46 -2.38
CA VAL A 93 1.98 1.25 -1.24
C VAL A 93 3.24 2.09 -1.40
N THR A 94 3.11 3.25 -2.04
CA THR A 94 4.19 4.22 -2.16
C THR A 94 4.52 4.89 -0.83
N PRO A 95 5.77 5.36 -0.63
CA PRO A 95 6.16 6.07 0.58
C PRO A 95 5.28 7.29 0.84
N SER A 96 4.96 7.53 2.12
CA SER A 96 4.10 8.64 2.50
C SER A 96 4.86 9.96 2.55
N ASN A 97 4.34 10.97 1.86
CA ASN A 97 4.76 12.36 2.02
C ASN A 97 3.72 13.10 2.88
N PHE A 98 4.09 13.48 4.09
CA PHE A 98 3.18 14.19 5.01
C PHE A 98 3.08 15.69 4.76
N LYS A 99 3.95 16.25 3.90
CA LYS A 99 3.88 17.68 3.52
C LYS A 99 2.86 17.91 2.42
N THR A 100 2.81 17.02 1.43
CA THR A 100 1.98 17.22 0.23
C THR A 100 1.01 16.08 -0.06
N GLY A 101 1.17 14.91 0.55
CA GLY A 101 0.40 13.72 0.20
C GLY A 101 0.84 13.04 -1.11
N GLU A 102 1.77 13.63 -1.85
CA GLU A 102 2.20 13.16 -3.17
C GLU A 102 3.29 12.07 -3.10
N PRO A 103 3.34 11.14 -4.08
CA PRO A 103 2.51 11.06 -5.29
C PRO A 103 1.17 10.34 -5.08
N SER A 104 0.97 9.78 -3.89
CA SER A 104 -0.16 8.94 -3.53
C SER A 104 -1.50 9.66 -3.69
N LEU A 105 -1.59 10.94 -3.33
CA LEU A 105 -2.80 11.73 -3.49
C LEU A 105 -3.23 11.82 -4.97
N SER A 106 -2.29 12.14 -5.87
CA SER A 106 -2.53 12.14 -7.31
C SER A 106 -2.93 10.76 -7.83
N TYR A 107 -2.34 9.68 -7.30
CA TYR A 107 -2.69 8.32 -7.70
C TYR A 107 -4.12 7.94 -7.30
N ILE A 108 -4.54 8.28 -6.08
CA ILE A 108 -5.89 8.03 -5.58
C ILE A 108 -6.92 8.78 -6.44
N LYS A 109 -6.67 10.07 -6.71
CA LYS A 109 -7.56 10.89 -7.57
C LYS A 109 -7.61 10.37 -9.01
N ALA A 110 -6.48 9.92 -9.56
CA ALA A 110 -6.44 9.33 -10.90
C ALA A 110 -7.21 8.00 -11.00
N ALA A 111 -7.11 7.15 -9.97
CA ALA A 111 -7.86 5.90 -9.89
C ALA A 111 -9.36 6.16 -9.82
N LEU A 112 -9.79 7.08 -8.94
CA LEU A 112 -11.18 7.50 -8.82
C LEU A 112 -11.74 7.97 -10.18
N ASN A 113 -11.03 8.89 -10.84
CA ASN A 113 -11.45 9.46 -12.12
C ASN A 113 -11.48 8.45 -13.27
N THR A 114 -10.89 7.27 -13.09
CA THR A 114 -10.88 6.20 -14.08
C THR A 114 -11.63 4.95 -13.62
N GLY A 115 -12.55 5.10 -12.65
CA GLY A 115 -13.47 4.05 -12.24
C GLY A 115 -12.84 2.94 -11.39
N LYS A 116 -11.66 3.17 -10.79
CA LYS A 116 -10.89 2.13 -10.09
C LYS A 116 -11.09 2.20 -8.59
N HIS A 117 -11.28 1.04 -7.96
CA HIS A 117 -11.18 0.93 -6.51
C HIS A 117 -9.75 1.20 -6.04
N VAL A 118 -9.59 1.66 -4.81
CA VAL A 118 -8.27 1.96 -4.23
C VAL A 118 -8.06 1.17 -2.96
N ILE A 119 -6.93 0.49 -2.88
CA ILE A 119 -6.36 -0.11 -1.67
C ILE A 119 -5.04 0.60 -1.39
N THR A 120 -4.85 1.20 -0.23
CA THR A 120 -3.62 1.96 0.06
C THR A 120 -3.08 1.74 1.47
N ALA A 121 -1.75 1.79 1.57
CA ALA A 121 -1.01 1.87 2.83
C ALA A 121 -0.30 3.21 3.03
N SER A 122 -0.47 4.15 2.10
CA SER A 122 0.10 5.50 2.19
C SER A 122 -0.75 6.37 3.12
N LYS A 123 -0.10 6.96 4.13
CA LYS A 123 -0.73 7.79 5.16
C LYS A 123 -0.86 9.25 4.76
N GLY A 124 -0.02 9.72 3.83
CA GLY A 124 0.09 11.12 3.42
C GLY A 124 -1.26 11.73 3.00
N PRO A 125 -1.99 11.14 2.04
CA PRO A 125 -3.27 11.67 1.59
C PRO A 125 -4.31 11.77 2.70
N PHE A 126 -4.34 10.81 3.64
CA PHE A 126 -5.32 10.82 4.73
C PHE A 126 -4.96 11.81 5.83
N ALA A 127 -3.68 12.10 6.03
CA ALA A 127 -3.26 13.14 6.96
C ALA A 127 -3.70 14.55 6.50
N LEU A 128 -3.90 14.75 5.19
CA LEU A 128 -4.16 16.07 4.61
C LEU A 128 -5.59 16.24 4.10
N GLU A 129 -6.17 15.22 3.46
CA GLU A 129 -7.43 15.34 2.70
C GLU A 129 -8.44 14.20 2.98
N MET A 130 -8.35 13.53 4.14
CA MET A 130 -9.21 12.36 4.42
C MET A 130 -10.72 12.60 4.27
N PRO A 131 -11.34 13.67 4.80
CA PRO A 131 -12.78 13.89 4.64
C PRO A 131 -13.19 13.97 3.18
N ALA A 132 -12.48 14.78 2.38
CA ALA A 132 -12.74 14.95 0.96
C ALA A 132 -12.56 13.64 0.18
N LEU A 133 -11.49 12.87 0.45
CA LEU A 133 -11.29 11.58 -0.20
C LEU A 133 -12.41 10.58 0.12
N ILE A 134 -12.92 10.57 1.36
CA ILE A 134 -14.02 9.68 1.72
C ILE A 134 -15.29 10.08 0.97
N GLU A 135 -15.64 11.37 0.95
CA GLU A 135 -16.82 11.89 0.27
C GLU A 135 -16.79 11.56 -1.23
N MET A 136 -15.68 11.84 -1.92
CA MET A 136 -15.51 11.53 -3.34
C MET A 136 -15.71 10.04 -3.68
N PHE A 137 -15.20 9.13 -2.83
CA PHE A 137 -15.40 7.69 -3.04
C PHE A 137 -16.82 7.24 -2.70
N GLN A 138 -17.49 7.89 -1.74
CA GLN A 138 -18.89 7.61 -1.44
C GLN A 138 -19.81 8.01 -2.59
N GLU A 139 -19.60 9.18 -3.18
CA GLU A 139 -20.40 9.68 -4.31
C GLU A 139 -20.22 8.84 -5.58
N SER A 140 -19.00 8.35 -5.84
CA SER A 140 -18.72 7.50 -7.01
C SER A 140 -19.20 6.05 -6.89
N GLY A 141 -19.58 5.61 -5.68
CA GLY A 141 -19.86 4.19 -5.40
C GLY A 141 -18.63 3.28 -5.41
N LEU A 142 -17.41 3.85 -5.51
CA LEU A 142 -16.16 3.08 -5.50
C LEU A 142 -15.68 2.84 -4.06
N HIS A 143 -14.92 1.75 -3.87
CA HIS A 143 -14.32 1.44 -2.57
C HIS A 143 -12.94 2.08 -2.40
N LEU A 144 -12.77 2.79 -1.28
CA LEU A 144 -11.49 3.23 -0.73
C LEU A 144 -11.16 2.44 0.54
N LEU A 145 -10.17 1.55 0.45
CA LEU A 145 -9.68 0.71 1.55
C LEU A 145 -8.29 1.17 1.99
N PHE A 146 -8.16 1.54 3.26
CA PHE A 146 -6.93 2.15 3.79
C PHE A 146 -6.48 1.52 5.11
N SER A 147 -6.83 0.25 5.37
CA SER A 147 -6.45 -0.40 6.64
C SER A 147 -4.93 -0.49 6.83
N GLY A 148 -4.15 -0.49 5.75
CA GLY A 148 -2.69 -0.49 5.83
C GLY A 148 -2.08 0.82 6.36
N THR A 149 -2.85 1.89 6.48
CA THR A 149 -2.35 3.20 6.95
C THR A 149 -2.28 3.30 8.47
N VAL A 150 -2.93 2.41 9.23
CA VAL A 150 -2.98 2.43 10.69
C VAL A 150 -2.89 1.02 11.27
N GLY A 151 -2.10 0.85 12.34
CA GLY A 151 -1.99 -0.45 13.03
C GLY A 151 -1.27 -1.56 12.24
N GLY A 152 -0.79 -1.28 11.03
CA GLY A 152 -0.06 -2.25 10.21
C GLY A 152 -0.93 -3.47 9.87
N GLY A 153 -0.59 -4.63 10.43
CA GLY A 153 -1.36 -5.86 10.27
C GLY A 153 -2.57 -6.00 11.19
N VAL A 154 -2.75 -5.11 12.17
CA VAL A 154 -3.87 -5.16 13.12
C VAL A 154 -5.15 -4.68 12.40
N PRO A 155 -6.25 -5.45 12.43
CA PRO A 155 -7.45 -5.16 11.64
C PRO A 155 -8.33 -4.03 12.23
N PHE A 156 -7.73 -2.94 12.69
CA PHE A 156 -8.40 -1.88 13.45
C PHE A 156 -9.58 -1.25 12.69
N VAL A 157 -9.32 -0.74 11.48
CA VAL A 157 -10.34 -0.06 10.65
C VAL A 157 -11.49 -1.02 10.31
N ARG A 158 -11.15 -2.27 9.98
CA ARG A 158 -12.16 -3.28 9.61
C ARG A 158 -12.98 -3.72 10.80
N PHE A 159 -12.36 -3.88 11.97
CA PHE A 159 -13.04 -4.21 13.22
C PHE A 159 -14.07 -3.13 13.58
N VAL A 160 -13.67 -1.86 13.60
CA VAL A 160 -14.60 -0.76 13.90
C VAL A 160 -15.75 -0.71 12.89
N ARG A 161 -15.44 -0.81 11.58
CA ARG A 161 -16.46 -0.72 10.52
C ARG A 161 -17.43 -1.90 10.44
N LYS A 162 -17.04 -3.10 10.89
CA LYS A 162 -17.84 -4.32 10.73
C LYS A 162 -18.42 -4.85 12.03
N CYS A 163 -17.70 -4.70 13.14
CA CYS A 163 -18.09 -5.28 14.41
C CYS A 163 -18.77 -4.27 15.34
N LEU A 164 -18.55 -2.96 15.16
CA LEU A 164 -19.04 -1.92 16.06
C LEU A 164 -20.10 -1.01 15.42
N ILE A 165 -20.78 -1.47 14.36
CA ILE A 165 -21.74 -0.63 13.60
C ILE A 165 -22.95 -0.16 14.42
N GLY A 166 -23.34 -0.93 15.46
CA GLY A 166 -24.42 -0.58 16.39
C GLY A 166 -23.94 0.11 17.67
N GLU A 167 -22.64 0.30 17.83
CA GLU A 167 -22.04 0.79 19.06
C GLU A 167 -21.53 2.22 18.90
N ARG A 168 -21.59 3.00 19.99
CA ARG A 168 -20.94 4.31 20.05
C ARG A 168 -19.54 4.17 20.63
N VAL A 169 -18.52 4.25 19.78
CA VAL A 169 -17.12 4.22 20.23
C VAL A 169 -16.79 5.48 21.03
N LEU A 170 -16.58 5.33 22.34
CA LEU A 170 -16.27 6.46 23.24
C LEU A 170 -14.78 6.82 23.25
N ALA A 171 -13.89 5.83 23.15
CA ALA A 171 -12.45 6.04 23.14
C ALA A 171 -11.73 4.88 22.47
N ILE A 172 -10.58 5.19 21.85
CA ILE A 172 -9.64 4.22 21.30
C ILE A 172 -8.28 4.54 21.92
N LYS A 173 -7.67 3.56 22.59
CA LYS A 173 -6.33 3.67 23.16
C LYS A 173 -5.46 2.57 22.56
N GLY A 174 -4.28 2.93 22.08
CA GLY A 174 -3.35 1.96 21.49
C GLY A 174 -1.99 2.54 21.15
N VAL A 175 -1.00 1.67 21.07
CA VAL A 175 0.36 2.00 20.63
C VAL A 175 0.44 1.79 19.12
N LEU A 176 0.49 2.90 18.37
CA LEU A 176 0.41 2.87 16.90
C LEU A 176 1.75 3.14 16.20
N ASN A 177 2.81 3.46 16.96
CA ASN A 177 4.16 3.66 16.44
C ASN A 177 5.13 2.66 17.08
N GLY A 178 5.50 1.64 16.31
CA GLY A 178 6.40 0.57 16.77
C GLY A 178 7.81 1.06 17.06
N THR A 179 8.38 1.95 16.24
CA THR A 179 9.76 2.44 16.41
C THR A 179 9.88 3.31 17.66
N THR A 180 8.96 4.24 17.88
CA THR A 180 8.93 5.06 19.10
C THR A 180 8.75 4.18 20.33
N ASN A 181 7.81 3.23 20.29
CA ASN A 181 7.59 2.33 21.42
C ASN A 181 8.84 1.47 21.70
N TYR A 182 9.49 0.95 20.66
CA TYR A 182 10.74 0.22 20.80
C TYR A 182 11.82 1.07 21.48
N ILE A 183 12.05 2.29 20.99
CA ILE A 183 13.04 3.22 21.58
C ILE A 183 12.72 3.46 23.06
N LEU A 184 11.46 3.76 23.39
CA LEU A 184 11.03 3.99 24.77
C LEU A 184 11.25 2.76 25.65
N THR A 185 10.91 1.55 25.17
CA THR A 185 11.15 0.29 25.90
C THR A 185 12.65 0.02 26.10
N ARG A 186 13.50 0.36 25.13
CA ARG A 186 14.96 0.22 25.28
C ARG A 186 15.53 1.24 26.28
N MET A 187 15.02 2.47 26.27
CA MET A 187 15.40 3.50 27.23
C MET A 187 14.95 3.14 28.65
N GLU A 188 13.75 2.59 28.82
CA GLU A 188 13.26 2.06 30.09
C GLU A 188 14.15 0.92 30.61
N ALA A 189 14.68 0.08 29.72
CA ALA A 189 15.67 -0.95 30.05
C ALA A 189 17.08 -0.41 30.34
N GLY A 190 17.28 0.91 30.37
CA GLY A 190 18.52 1.59 30.77
C GLY A 190 19.43 2.04 29.63
N LEU A 191 19.02 1.90 28.36
CA LEU A 191 19.82 2.43 27.25
C LEU A 191 19.67 3.97 27.14
N SER A 192 20.72 4.63 26.68
CA SER A 192 20.59 6.03 26.23
C SER A 192 19.71 6.10 24.98
N PHE A 193 19.10 7.26 24.76
CA PHE A 193 18.33 7.52 23.53
C PHE A 193 19.14 7.23 22.27
N GLU A 194 20.41 7.64 22.22
CA GLU A 194 21.26 7.42 21.05
C GLU A 194 21.54 5.93 20.77
N SER A 195 21.71 5.12 21.82
CA SER A 195 21.92 3.68 21.66
C SER A 195 20.62 3.01 21.23
N ALA A 196 19.49 3.35 21.86
CA ALA A 196 18.17 2.84 21.49
C ALA A 196 17.78 3.22 20.04
N LEU A 197 18.11 4.44 19.61
CA LEU A 197 17.89 4.90 18.24
C LEU A 197 18.76 4.13 17.25
N ARG A 198 20.04 3.88 17.56
CA ARG A 198 20.91 3.05 16.70
C ARG A 198 20.42 1.61 16.55
N GLU A 199 19.80 1.04 17.58
CA GLU A 199 19.25 -0.31 17.55
C GLU A 199 17.88 -0.41 16.87
N ALA A 200 17.14 0.70 16.75
CA ALA A 200 15.76 0.66 16.33
C ALA A 200 15.60 0.21 14.85
N PRO A 201 14.70 -0.73 14.54
CA PRO A 201 14.46 -1.17 13.17
C PRO A 201 14.03 0.01 12.29
N GLY A 202 14.79 0.28 11.23
CA GLY A 202 14.49 1.35 10.28
C GLY A 202 15.16 2.70 10.56
N THR A 203 16.12 2.79 11.48
CA THR A 203 16.96 3.99 11.66
C THR A 203 18.10 4.08 10.63
N GLY A 204 17.73 3.96 9.36
CA GLY A 204 18.37 4.76 8.35
C GLY A 204 17.74 6.15 8.41
N LEU A 205 18.16 7.00 9.35
CA LEU A 205 18.01 8.44 9.17
C LEU A 205 18.92 8.83 8.00
N ARG A 206 18.35 8.82 6.80
CA ARG A 206 18.81 9.56 5.63
C ARG A 206 17.61 10.30 5.05
#